data_AF-A0A0R2R1R3-F1
#
_entry.id   AF-A0A0R2R1R3-F1
#
_cell.length_a   1.000
_cell.length_b   1.000
_cell.length_c   1.000
_cell.angle_alpha   90.00
_cell.angle_beta   90.00
_cell.angle_gamma   90.00
#
_symmetry.space_group_name_H-M   'P 1'
#
loop_
_entity.id
_entity.type
_entity.pdbx_description
1 polymer ?
#
loop_
_entity_poly.entity_id
_entity_poly.type
_entity_poly.pdbx_seq_one_letter_code
_entity_poly.pdbx_strand_id
1 'polypeptide(L)'
;SAKTGIGIEAILAAIIERIPHPKGDTNAPLQAMIFDSLYNTFRGVEAYFKVVNGEIKKGQKVKFMATDMEYHADEIGALRLKQFPKNSLKAGEVGYIISGIKTATEVKVGDTITTVENPATEAIKGFEEVKPMVFAGIYPVDNEDFEELRSSMEKLQLNDASLTFEPESSAALGFGFRCGFLGMLHMEIIQERLEREFDMTVITTVPNVSYYAYTRTGKKLEIHNPSDYPDPSILESVEEPYIRAQVITKSDFIGPVMNLCITKRGELINQVYLTTDRVELTFEMPLGEIVFDFYDKLKSISRGYASFDYSPIEYRASVLAKLDILLNGEPVDALSALVHKTNSYNLGKKLCAKLKELIPRQQFDIAIQSAIGAKIISRETVKALRKDVTAKCYGGDISRKRKLLEKQKKGKKRMRQVGNVEIPQEAFLSVLKLDD
;
A
#
# COMPACT_ATOMS: atom_id res chain seq x y z
N SER A 1 24.30 -14.15 -23.88
CA SER A 1 24.86 -12.79 -23.75
C SER A 1 24.04 -11.84 -24.61
N ALA A 2 23.33 -10.88 -23.99
CA ALA A 2 22.50 -9.93 -24.74
C ALA A 2 23.34 -9.00 -25.65
N LYS A 3 24.54 -8.60 -25.20
CA LYS A 3 25.42 -7.67 -25.94
C LYS A 3 26.00 -8.26 -27.22
N THR A 4 26.31 -9.55 -27.22
CA THR A 4 27.02 -10.20 -28.33
C THR A 4 26.15 -11.17 -29.12
N GLY A 5 24.87 -11.33 -28.76
CA GLY A 5 23.94 -12.26 -29.41
C GLY A 5 24.25 -13.75 -29.19
N ILE A 6 25.28 -14.07 -28.41
CA ILE A 6 25.73 -15.46 -28.19
C ILE A 6 24.72 -16.18 -27.28
N GLY A 7 24.26 -17.36 -27.73
CA GLY A 7 23.41 -18.29 -26.96
C GLY A 7 21.92 -18.18 -27.23
N ILE A 8 21.46 -17.24 -28.08
CA ILE A 8 20.03 -17.06 -28.37
C ILE A 8 19.46 -18.28 -29.10
N GLU A 9 20.13 -18.75 -30.16
CA GLU A 9 19.70 -19.94 -30.91
C GLU A 9 19.67 -21.20 -30.03
N ALA A 10 20.68 -21.36 -29.17
CA ALA A 10 20.75 -22.48 -28.24
C ALA A 10 19.60 -22.44 -27.22
N ILE A 11 19.19 -21.25 -26.76
CA ILE A 11 18.02 -21.10 -25.89
C ILE A 11 16.74 -21.46 -26.64
N LEU A 12 16.56 -21.02 -27.89
CA LEU A 12 15.39 -21.37 -28.70
C LEU A 12 15.29 -22.89 -28.93
N ALA A 13 16.41 -23.54 -29.24
CA ALA A 13 16.47 -24.99 -29.36
C ALA A 13 16.13 -25.69 -28.03
N ALA A 14 16.70 -25.23 -26.92
CA ALA A 14 16.43 -25.79 -25.59
C ALA A 14 14.97 -25.60 -25.16
N ILE A 15 14.32 -24.49 -25.54
CA ILE A 15 12.90 -24.25 -25.31
C ILE A 15 12.06 -25.32 -26.02
N ILE A 16 12.37 -25.61 -27.29
CA ILE A 16 11.66 -26.63 -28.08
C ILE A 16 11.85 -28.04 -27.48
N GLU A 17 13.05 -28.35 -27.00
CA GLU A 17 13.37 -29.68 -26.48
C GLU A 17 12.83 -29.92 -25.06
N ARG A 18 12.86 -28.89 -24.19
CA ARG A 18 12.55 -29.03 -22.75
C ARG A 18 11.11 -28.68 -22.39
N ILE A 19 10.46 -27.75 -23.11
CA ILE A 19 9.09 -27.33 -22.79
C ILE A 19 8.11 -28.31 -23.46
N PRO A 20 7.23 -28.97 -22.68
CA PRO A 20 6.24 -29.86 -23.26
C PRO A 20 5.24 -29.09 -24.12
N HIS A 21 4.74 -29.73 -25.18
CA HIS A 21 3.64 -29.18 -25.97
C HIS A 21 2.38 -29.01 -25.09
N PRO A 22 1.55 -28.00 -25.37
CA PRO A 22 0.31 -27.81 -24.63
C PRO A 22 -0.59 -29.03 -24.78
N LYS A 23 -1.23 -29.42 -23.67
CA LYS A 23 -2.23 -30.49 -23.62
C LYS A 23 -3.60 -29.85 -23.60
N GLY A 24 -4.51 -30.37 -24.42
CA GLY A 24 -5.90 -29.90 -24.49
C GLY A 24 -6.64 -30.60 -25.61
N ASP A 25 -7.94 -30.79 -25.44
CA ASP A 25 -8.81 -31.33 -26.48
C ASP A 25 -9.47 -30.18 -27.24
N THR A 26 -9.31 -30.14 -28.56
CA THR A 26 -9.92 -29.12 -29.42
C THR A 26 -11.42 -29.29 -29.58
N ASN A 27 -11.97 -30.49 -29.31
CA ASN A 27 -13.39 -30.79 -29.46
C ASN A 27 -14.19 -30.66 -28.15
N ALA A 28 -13.49 -30.53 -27.02
CA ALA A 28 -14.13 -30.28 -25.73
C ALA A 28 -14.76 -28.88 -25.68
N PRO A 29 -15.70 -28.63 -24.74
CA PRO A 29 -16.23 -27.29 -24.47
C PRO A 29 -15.11 -26.27 -24.27
N LEU A 30 -15.34 -25.03 -24.71
CA LEU A 30 -14.33 -23.96 -24.61
C LEU A 30 -14.01 -23.71 -23.14
N GLN A 31 -12.73 -23.79 -22.81
CA GLN A 31 -12.19 -23.35 -21.53
C GLN A 31 -10.97 -22.48 -21.82
N ALA A 32 -11.16 -21.17 -21.80
CA ALA A 32 -10.10 -20.19 -21.97
C ALA A 32 -9.87 -19.44 -20.65
N MET A 33 -8.66 -19.55 -20.11
CA MET A 33 -8.28 -18.90 -18.85
C MET A 33 -7.75 -17.50 -19.14
N ILE A 34 -8.37 -16.49 -18.54
CA ILE A 34 -7.88 -15.11 -18.57
C ILE A 34 -6.70 -15.02 -17.60
N PHE A 35 -5.57 -14.48 -18.04
CA PHE A 35 -4.40 -14.30 -17.17
C PHE A 35 -3.96 -12.84 -17.06
N ASP A 36 -4.47 -11.96 -17.92
CA ASP A 36 -4.16 -10.53 -17.90
C ASP A 36 -5.23 -9.76 -18.68
N SER A 37 -5.34 -8.45 -18.47
CA SER A 37 -6.30 -7.57 -19.16
C SER A 37 -5.76 -6.15 -19.30
N LEU A 38 -6.01 -5.53 -20.44
CA LEU A 38 -5.60 -4.16 -20.74
C LEU A 38 -6.81 -3.32 -21.14
N TYR A 39 -6.93 -2.11 -20.59
CA TYR A 39 -8.00 -1.19 -20.99
C TYR A 39 -7.58 -0.33 -22.19
N ASN A 40 -8.42 -0.30 -23.22
CA ASN A 40 -8.28 0.55 -24.40
C ASN A 40 -9.45 1.54 -24.49
N THR A 41 -9.16 2.83 -24.61
CA THR A 41 -10.17 3.89 -24.66
C THR A 41 -11.17 3.78 -25.81
N PHE A 42 -10.78 3.18 -26.94
CA PHE A 42 -11.64 3.02 -28.12
C PHE A 42 -12.31 1.66 -28.21
N ARG A 43 -11.63 0.61 -27.75
CA ARG A 43 -12.03 -0.80 -27.93
C ARG A 43 -12.60 -1.44 -26.67
N GLY A 44 -12.52 -0.76 -25.53
CA GLY A 44 -12.90 -1.30 -24.22
C GLY A 44 -11.80 -2.19 -23.64
N VAL A 45 -12.19 -3.12 -22.77
CA VAL A 45 -11.29 -4.07 -22.11
C VAL A 45 -10.84 -5.14 -23.11
N GLU A 46 -9.53 -5.26 -23.30
CA GLU A 46 -8.88 -6.32 -24.05
C GLU A 46 -8.40 -7.38 -23.06
N ALA A 47 -9.01 -8.56 -23.05
CA ALA A 47 -8.60 -9.63 -22.14
C ALA A 47 -7.61 -10.57 -22.82
N TYR A 48 -6.52 -10.89 -22.14
CA TYR A 48 -5.53 -11.88 -22.57
C TYR A 48 -5.85 -13.25 -21.96
N PHE A 49 -5.99 -14.24 -22.83
CA PHE A 49 -6.41 -15.57 -22.43
C PHE A 49 -5.55 -16.66 -23.06
N LYS A 50 -5.53 -17.81 -22.38
CA LYS A 50 -4.95 -19.06 -22.86
C LYS A 50 -6.07 -20.08 -23.02
N VAL A 51 -6.20 -20.65 -24.21
CA VAL A 51 -7.16 -21.74 -24.43
C VAL A 51 -6.59 -23.02 -23.85
N VAL A 52 -7.25 -23.59 -22.85
CA VAL A 52 -6.90 -24.92 -22.30
C VAL A 52 -7.60 -26.01 -23.11
N ASN A 53 -8.91 -25.84 -23.36
CA ASN A 53 -9.72 -26.78 -24.13
C ASN A 53 -10.64 -26.04 -25.10
N GLY A 54 -11.02 -26.71 -26.18
CA GLY A 54 -11.95 -26.22 -27.20
C GLY A 54 -11.33 -25.27 -28.23
N GLU A 55 -12.21 -24.52 -28.89
CA GLU A 55 -11.88 -23.51 -29.89
C GLU A 55 -12.80 -22.29 -29.70
N ILE A 56 -12.22 -21.10 -29.74
CA ILE A 56 -12.96 -19.84 -29.77
C ILE A 56 -12.91 -19.23 -31.17
N LYS A 57 -14.05 -18.77 -31.68
CA LYS A 57 -14.18 -18.16 -33.02
C LYS A 57 -14.63 -16.72 -32.94
N LYS A 58 -14.22 -15.92 -33.93
CA LYS A 58 -14.68 -14.55 -34.09
C LYS A 58 -16.21 -14.50 -34.27
N GLY A 59 -16.87 -13.60 -33.56
CA GLY A 59 -18.32 -13.40 -33.56
C GLY A 59 -19.10 -14.36 -32.66
N GLN A 60 -18.43 -15.30 -31.99
CA GLN A 60 -19.09 -16.26 -31.11
C GLN A 60 -19.56 -15.60 -29.82
N LYS A 61 -20.68 -16.09 -29.28
CA LYS A 61 -21.15 -15.70 -27.94
C LYS A 61 -20.36 -16.44 -26.88
N VAL A 62 -19.72 -15.67 -26.01
CA VAL A 62 -18.92 -16.16 -24.90
C VAL A 62 -19.56 -15.78 -23.57
N LYS A 63 -19.35 -16.62 -22.56
CA LYS A 63 -19.80 -16.43 -21.20
C LYS A 63 -18.62 -16.48 -20.25
N PHE A 64 -18.57 -15.53 -19.32
CA PHE A 64 -17.60 -15.46 -18.24
C PHE A 64 -18.15 -16.26 -17.06
N MET A 65 -17.42 -17.29 -16.60
CA MET A 65 -17.94 -18.22 -15.59
C MET A 65 -18.01 -17.61 -14.19
N ALA A 66 -17.13 -16.66 -13.84
CA ALA A 66 -17.15 -16.02 -12.53
C ALA A 66 -18.25 -14.95 -12.38
N THR A 67 -18.58 -14.25 -13.45
CA THR A 67 -19.58 -13.16 -13.43
C THR A 67 -20.93 -13.54 -14.04
N ASP A 68 -21.02 -14.71 -14.69
CA ASP A 68 -22.18 -15.19 -15.45
C ASP A 68 -22.61 -14.27 -16.62
N MET A 69 -21.78 -13.30 -17.00
CA MET A 69 -22.07 -12.32 -18.05
C MET A 69 -21.79 -12.87 -19.45
N GLU A 70 -22.66 -12.53 -20.40
CA GLU A 70 -22.56 -12.96 -21.81
C GLU A 70 -22.14 -11.80 -22.73
N TYR A 71 -21.15 -12.04 -23.58
CA TYR A 71 -20.65 -11.06 -24.56
C TYR A 71 -20.39 -11.70 -25.92
N HIS A 72 -20.16 -10.85 -26.91
CA HIS A 72 -19.72 -11.26 -28.24
C HIS A 72 -18.21 -11.10 -28.37
N ALA A 73 -17.55 -12.10 -28.98
CA ALA A 73 -16.14 -12.00 -29.34
C ALA A 73 -15.97 -11.22 -30.66
N ASP A 74 -16.04 -9.89 -30.60
CA ASP A 74 -15.98 -9.02 -31.80
C ASP A 74 -14.69 -9.22 -32.58
N GLU A 75 -13.56 -9.29 -31.86
CA GLU A 75 -12.25 -9.61 -32.42
C GLU A 75 -11.51 -10.58 -31.50
N ILE A 76 -10.86 -11.58 -32.11
CA ILE A 76 -9.91 -12.45 -31.45
C ILE A 76 -8.61 -12.46 -32.25
N GLY A 77 -7.47 -12.63 -31.58
CA GLY A 77 -6.18 -12.65 -32.25
C GLY A 77 -5.06 -13.17 -31.38
N ALA A 78 -3.91 -13.41 -32.01
CA ALA A 78 -2.69 -13.77 -31.29
C ALA A 78 -1.87 -12.51 -31.02
N LEU A 79 -1.32 -12.39 -29.81
CA LEU A 79 -0.39 -11.33 -29.47
C LEU A 79 1.02 -11.71 -29.96
N ARG A 80 1.53 -10.99 -30.97
CA ARG A 80 2.96 -11.02 -31.35
C ARG A 80 3.62 -9.73 -30.83
N LEU A 81 4.53 -9.13 -31.60
CA LEU A 81 4.96 -7.74 -31.36
C LEU A 81 3.83 -6.73 -31.60
N LYS A 82 2.83 -7.10 -32.39
CA LYS A 82 1.59 -6.35 -32.63
C LYS A 82 0.43 -7.33 -32.54
N GLN A 83 -0.76 -6.80 -32.29
CA GLN A 83 -2.01 -7.56 -32.38
C GLN A 83 -2.17 -8.13 -33.79
N PHE A 84 -2.33 -9.46 -33.88
CA PHE A 84 -2.55 -10.15 -35.13
C PHE A 84 -3.92 -10.84 -35.11
N PRO A 85 -4.95 -10.25 -35.77
CA PRO A 85 -6.30 -10.82 -35.79
C PRO A 85 -6.30 -12.21 -36.42
N LYS A 86 -7.02 -13.14 -35.79
CA LYS A 86 -7.26 -14.50 -36.31
C LYS A 86 -8.76 -14.77 -36.33
N ASN A 87 -9.19 -15.75 -37.14
CA ASN A 87 -10.59 -16.16 -37.19
C ASN A 87 -10.95 -17.19 -36.10
N SER A 88 -9.97 -17.97 -35.64
CA SER A 88 -10.13 -18.89 -34.53
C SER A 88 -8.83 -19.08 -33.74
N LEU A 89 -8.98 -19.43 -32.46
CA LEU A 89 -7.90 -19.84 -31.57
C LEU A 89 -8.27 -21.18 -30.93
N LYS A 90 -7.34 -22.14 -30.97
CA LYS A 90 -7.53 -23.52 -30.52
C LYS A 90 -6.83 -23.80 -29.20
N ALA A 91 -7.18 -24.92 -28.58
CA ALA A 91 -6.51 -25.45 -27.38
C ALA A 91 -4.98 -25.37 -27.48
N GLY A 92 -4.36 -24.75 -26.48
CA GLY A 92 -2.93 -24.50 -26.40
C GLY A 92 -2.47 -23.13 -26.94
N GLU A 93 -3.30 -22.42 -27.70
CA GLU A 93 -2.97 -21.07 -28.18
C GLU A 93 -3.24 -20.00 -27.11
N VAL A 94 -2.45 -18.93 -27.18
CA VAL A 94 -2.57 -17.73 -26.34
C VAL A 94 -2.96 -16.56 -27.23
N GLY A 95 -3.91 -15.77 -26.78
CA GLY A 95 -4.45 -14.67 -27.57
C GLY A 95 -5.13 -13.60 -26.74
N TYR A 96 -5.76 -12.67 -27.45
CA TYR A 96 -6.55 -11.59 -26.90
C TYR A 96 -7.98 -11.66 -27.44
N ILE A 97 -8.95 -11.24 -26.63
CA ILE A 97 -10.35 -11.05 -27.00
C ILE A 97 -10.73 -9.60 -26.78
N ILE A 98 -11.47 -9.05 -27.75
CA ILE A 98 -12.13 -7.76 -27.65
C ILE A 98 -13.62 -8.05 -27.68
N SER A 99 -14.31 -7.73 -26.59
CA SER A 99 -15.73 -8.03 -26.40
C SER A 99 -16.59 -6.80 -26.09
N GLY A 100 -16.07 -5.59 -26.36
CA GLY A 100 -16.79 -4.33 -26.14
C GLY A 100 -17.12 -4.05 -24.67
N ILE A 101 -16.52 -4.80 -23.74
CA ILE A 101 -16.70 -4.63 -22.30
C ILE A 101 -16.14 -3.26 -21.91
N LYS A 102 -16.97 -2.45 -21.26
CA LYS A 102 -16.58 -1.10 -20.81
C LYS A 102 -16.01 -1.10 -19.39
N THR A 103 -16.45 -2.04 -18.56
CA THR A 103 -16.10 -2.08 -17.13
C THR A 103 -15.09 -3.19 -16.88
N ALA A 104 -13.86 -2.86 -16.47
CA ALA A 104 -12.84 -3.89 -16.19
C ALA A 104 -13.22 -4.80 -15.02
N THR A 105 -14.08 -4.35 -14.09
CA THR A 105 -14.58 -5.19 -12.99
C THR A 105 -15.40 -6.40 -13.46
N GLU A 106 -15.90 -6.38 -14.69
CA GLU A 106 -16.63 -7.51 -15.30
C GLU A 106 -15.68 -8.60 -15.81
N VAL A 107 -14.37 -8.29 -15.93
CA VAL A 107 -13.31 -9.21 -16.35
C VAL A 107 -12.35 -9.43 -15.19
N LYS A 108 -12.48 -10.56 -14.50
CA LYS A 108 -11.52 -10.92 -13.45
C LYS A 108 -10.35 -11.68 -14.07
N VAL A 109 -9.13 -11.26 -13.73
CA VAL A 109 -7.94 -12.06 -14.01
C VAL A 109 -8.11 -13.41 -13.32
N GLY A 110 -7.89 -14.51 -14.06
CA GLY A 110 -8.13 -15.86 -13.58
C GLY A 110 -9.49 -16.45 -13.91
N ASP A 111 -10.42 -15.67 -14.47
CA ASP A 111 -11.72 -16.17 -14.88
C ASP A 111 -11.60 -17.13 -16.09
N THR A 112 -12.62 -17.97 -16.27
CA THR A 112 -12.75 -18.90 -17.39
C THR A 112 -13.82 -18.39 -18.35
N ILE A 113 -13.42 -18.20 -19.60
CA ILE A 113 -14.30 -17.93 -20.73
C ILE A 113 -14.76 -19.27 -21.31
N THR A 114 -16.07 -19.44 -21.45
CA THR A 114 -16.73 -20.56 -22.11
C THR A 114 -17.66 -20.08 -23.22
N THR A 115 -18.16 -20.98 -24.08
CA THR A 115 -19.21 -20.67 -25.05
C THR A 115 -20.61 -20.77 -24.41
N VAL A 116 -21.56 -19.98 -24.90
CA VAL A 116 -22.96 -20.02 -24.44
C VAL A 116 -23.69 -21.27 -24.94
N GLU A 117 -23.41 -21.70 -26.17
CA GLU A 117 -24.07 -22.86 -26.80
C GLU A 117 -23.66 -24.20 -26.18
N ASN A 118 -22.42 -24.31 -25.69
CA ASN A 118 -21.89 -25.51 -25.07
C ASN A 118 -21.00 -25.13 -23.87
N PRO A 119 -21.61 -24.72 -22.74
CA PRO A 119 -20.85 -24.24 -21.59
C PRO A 119 -20.03 -25.36 -20.96
N ALA A 120 -18.79 -25.03 -20.57
CA ALA A 120 -17.97 -25.91 -19.77
C ALA A 120 -18.60 -26.14 -18.38
N THR A 121 -18.55 -27.37 -17.89
CA THR A 121 -19.11 -27.76 -16.59
C THR A 121 -18.28 -27.31 -15.40
N GLU A 122 -16.97 -27.14 -15.59
CA GLU A 122 -16.05 -26.74 -14.53
C GLU A 122 -15.23 -25.52 -14.98
N ALA A 123 -15.18 -24.51 -14.11
CA ALA A 123 -14.25 -23.40 -14.25
C ALA A 123 -12.83 -23.86 -13.91
N ILE A 124 -11.84 -23.26 -14.55
CA ILE A 124 -10.44 -23.51 -14.25
C ILE A 124 -10.15 -22.94 -12.86
N LYS A 125 -9.87 -23.81 -11.89
CA LYS A 125 -9.44 -23.45 -10.53
C LYS A 125 -8.00 -22.95 -10.56
N GLY A 126 -7.79 -21.76 -11.10
CA GLY A 126 -6.44 -21.21 -11.30
C GLY A 126 -6.13 -20.00 -10.43
N PHE A 127 -7.13 -19.25 -9.96
CA PHE A 127 -6.88 -17.92 -9.45
C PHE A 127 -7.62 -17.65 -8.15
N GLU A 128 -6.83 -17.27 -7.15
CA GLU A 128 -7.31 -16.74 -5.89
C GLU A 128 -7.37 -15.21 -6.02
N GLU A 129 -8.46 -14.58 -5.58
CA GLU A 129 -8.53 -13.12 -5.55
C GLU A 129 -7.38 -12.59 -4.69
N VAL A 130 -6.50 -11.82 -5.32
CA VAL A 130 -5.33 -11.28 -4.63
C VAL A 130 -5.81 -10.19 -3.68
N LYS A 131 -5.82 -10.52 -2.38
CA LYS A 131 -6.24 -9.56 -1.37
C LYS A 131 -5.14 -8.51 -1.15
N PRO A 132 -5.50 -7.22 -1.07
CA PRO A 132 -4.56 -6.18 -0.69
C PRO A 132 -4.01 -6.44 0.71
N MET A 133 -2.69 -6.33 0.87
CA MET A 133 -1.98 -6.60 2.12
C MET A 133 -1.58 -5.32 2.85
N VAL A 134 -1.44 -4.22 2.10
CA VAL A 134 -1.02 -2.90 2.59
C VAL A 134 -2.10 -1.89 2.22
N PHE A 135 -2.46 -1.04 3.16
CA PHE A 135 -3.49 -0.02 2.95
C PHE A 135 -2.97 1.35 3.36
N ALA A 136 -3.12 2.35 2.48
CA ALA A 136 -2.77 3.74 2.76
C ALA A 136 -3.92 4.66 2.33
N GLY A 137 -4.07 5.78 3.01
CA GLY A 137 -4.96 6.85 2.56
C GLY A 137 -4.25 7.70 1.52
N ILE A 138 -4.92 8.00 0.42
CA ILE A 138 -4.46 8.90 -0.65
C ILE A 138 -5.40 10.10 -0.66
N TYR A 139 -4.84 11.29 -0.49
CA TYR A 139 -5.58 12.55 -0.46
C TYR A 139 -5.03 13.49 -1.54
N PRO A 140 -5.87 14.24 -2.24
CA PRO A 140 -5.39 15.28 -3.13
C PRO A 140 -4.76 16.41 -2.31
N VAL A 141 -3.80 17.13 -2.89
CA VAL A 141 -3.23 18.34 -2.28
C VAL A 141 -4.29 19.43 -2.13
N ASP A 142 -5.12 19.60 -3.16
CA ASP A 142 -6.23 20.53 -3.20
C ASP A 142 -7.57 19.78 -3.13
N ASN A 143 -8.46 20.19 -2.23
CA ASN A 143 -9.75 19.50 -2.03
C ASN A 143 -10.69 19.61 -3.24
N GLU A 144 -10.46 20.55 -4.15
CA GLU A 144 -11.24 20.71 -5.39
C GLU A 144 -10.96 19.58 -6.39
N ASP A 145 -9.78 18.95 -6.31
CA ASP A 145 -9.33 17.89 -7.22
C ASP A 145 -9.84 16.50 -6.82
N PHE A 146 -10.67 16.39 -5.78
CA PHE A 146 -11.18 15.10 -5.30
C PHE A 146 -11.90 14.30 -6.40
N GLU A 147 -12.69 14.97 -7.24
CA GLU A 147 -13.42 14.31 -8.33
C GLU A 147 -12.48 13.88 -9.48
N GLU A 148 -11.42 14.66 -9.72
CA GLU A 148 -10.39 14.31 -10.70
C GLU A 148 -9.52 13.14 -10.22
N LEU A 149 -9.15 13.13 -8.93
CA LEU A 149 -8.48 12.01 -8.29
C LEU A 149 -9.33 10.75 -8.37
N ARG A 150 -10.65 10.85 -8.11
CA ARG A 150 -11.57 9.73 -8.27
C ARG A 150 -11.54 9.17 -9.68
N SER A 151 -11.69 10.02 -10.69
CA SER A 151 -11.69 9.60 -12.09
C SER A 151 -10.35 8.97 -12.50
N SER A 152 -9.24 9.49 -11.97
CA SER A 152 -7.90 8.96 -12.23
C SER A 152 -7.68 7.59 -11.57
N MET A 153 -8.16 7.42 -10.33
CA MET A 153 -8.14 6.13 -9.62
C MET A 153 -9.00 5.08 -10.30
N GLU A 154 -10.21 5.44 -10.76
CA GLU A 154 -11.06 4.55 -11.55
C GLU A 154 -10.34 4.10 -12.84
N LYS A 155 -9.70 5.02 -13.57
CA LYS A 155 -8.91 4.68 -14.77
C LYS A 155 -7.69 3.80 -14.46
N LEU A 156 -7.04 4.00 -13.32
CA LEU A 156 -5.93 3.16 -12.89
C LEU A 156 -6.39 1.75 -12.52
N GLN A 157 -7.50 1.63 -11.80
CA GLN A 157 -8.11 0.34 -11.45
C GLN A 157 -8.53 -0.46 -12.69
N LEU A 158 -8.88 0.20 -13.80
CA LEU A 158 -9.15 -0.50 -15.07
C LEU A 158 -7.92 -1.23 -15.63
N ASN A 159 -6.71 -0.76 -15.31
CA ASN A 159 -5.46 -1.38 -15.75
C ASN A 159 -4.84 -2.26 -14.67
N ASP A 160 -5.14 -2.02 -13.39
CA ASP A 160 -4.61 -2.77 -12.27
C ASP A 160 -5.74 -3.36 -11.42
N ALA A 161 -6.02 -4.65 -11.65
CA ALA A 161 -7.06 -5.39 -10.94
C ALA A 161 -6.76 -5.60 -9.44
N SER A 162 -5.53 -5.34 -9.00
CA SER A 162 -5.12 -5.51 -7.59
C SER A 162 -5.31 -4.25 -6.74
N LEU A 163 -5.54 -3.11 -7.38
CA LEU A 163 -5.82 -1.84 -6.70
C LEU A 163 -7.29 -1.81 -6.25
N THR A 164 -7.49 -1.75 -4.95
CA THR A 164 -8.81 -1.51 -4.34
C THR A 164 -8.84 -0.13 -3.74
N PHE A 165 -9.92 0.63 -3.90
CA PHE A 165 -10.05 1.91 -3.22
C PHE A 165 -11.48 2.17 -2.73
N GLU A 166 -11.59 2.84 -1.60
CA GLU A 166 -12.86 3.23 -0.97
C GLU A 166 -12.80 4.71 -0.57
N PRO A 167 -13.87 5.50 -0.73
CA PRO A 167 -13.86 6.90 -0.30
C PRO A 167 -13.73 7.01 1.21
N GLU A 168 -12.84 7.88 1.67
CA GLU A 168 -12.55 8.12 3.09
C GLU A 168 -12.50 9.64 3.38
N SER A 169 -12.92 10.04 4.58
CA SER A 169 -12.80 11.42 5.04
C SER A 169 -11.87 11.51 6.26
N SER A 170 -10.99 12.50 6.23
CA SER A 170 -10.06 12.81 7.31
C SER A 170 -10.30 14.22 7.82
N ALA A 171 -10.30 14.40 9.14
CA ALA A 171 -10.49 15.72 9.75
C ALA A 171 -9.36 16.71 9.38
N ALA A 172 -8.16 16.21 9.09
CA ALA A 172 -6.99 17.03 8.79
C ALA A 172 -6.76 17.24 7.28
N LEU A 173 -7.05 16.23 6.46
CA LEU A 173 -6.73 16.21 5.02
C LEU A 173 -7.96 16.37 4.12
N GLY A 174 -9.18 16.37 4.67
CA GLY A 174 -10.40 16.47 3.88
C GLY A 174 -10.81 15.13 3.26
N PHE A 175 -11.33 15.17 2.04
CA PHE A 175 -11.83 13.99 1.33
C PHE A 175 -10.70 13.31 0.55
N GLY A 176 -10.62 11.99 0.64
CA GLY A 176 -9.65 11.18 -0.09
C GLY A 176 -10.11 9.75 -0.28
N PHE A 177 -9.17 8.85 -0.53
CA PHE A 177 -9.43 7.45 -0.80
C PHE A 177 -8.55 6.56 0.06
N ARG A 178 -9.16 5.58 0.73
CA ARG A 178 -8.47 4.45 1.31
C ARG A 178 -8.10 3.49 0.20
N CYS A 179 -6.82 3.31 -0.07
CA CYS A 179 -6.32 2.47 -1.14
C CYS A 179 -5.64 1.23 -0.56
N GLY A 180 -5.94 0.06 -1.13
CA GLY A 180 -5.32 -1.23 -0.84
C GLY A 180 -4.36 -1.64 -1.95
N PHE A 181 -3.19 -2.13 -1.56
CA PHE A 181 -2.08 -2.48 -2.42
C PHE A 181 -1.54 -3.87 -2.06
N LEU A 182 -0.96 -4.56 -3.04
CA LEU A 182 -0.21 -5.80 -2.85
C LEU A 182 1.02 -5.65 -1.94
N GLY A 183 1.63 -4.47 -1.94
CA GLY A 183 2.83 -4.17 -1.16
C GLY A 183 3.30 -2.73 -1.36
N MET A 184 4.43 -2.38 -0.73
CA MET A 184 4.98 -1.01 -0.75
C MET A 184 5.38 -0.54 -2.14
N LEU A 185 6.06 -1.39 -2.93
CA LEU A 185 6.45 -1.04 -4.30
C LEU A 185 5.23 -0.75 -5.18
N HIS A 186 4.14 -1.52 -5.00
CA HIS A 186 2.91 -1.28 -5.73
C HIS A 186 2.31 0.09 -5.39
N MET A 187 2.30 0.46 -4.10
CA MET A 187 1.88 1.80 -3.66
C MET A 187 2.73 2.92 -4.30
N GLU A 188 4.05 2.78 -4.32
CA GLU A 188 4.96 3.76 -4.93
C GLU A 188 4.72 3.92 -6.43
N ILE A 189 4.52 2.80 -7.15
CA ILE A 189 4.19 2.83 -8.59
C ILE A 189 2.86 3.54 -8.81
N ILE A 190 1.82 3.25 -8.02
CA ILE A 190 0.52 3.91 -8.18
C ILE A 190 0.62 5.42 -7.90
N GLN A 191 1.37 5.80 -6.86
CA GLN A 191 1.63 7.22 -6.56
C GLN A 191 2.36 7.91 -7.72
N GLU A 192 3.43 7.32 -8.26
CA GLU A 192 4.21 7.89 -9.35
C GLU A 192 3.40 7.95 -10.66
N ARG A 193 2.50 6.98 -10.90
CA ARG A 193 1.58 6.99 -12.04
C ARG A 193 0.53 8.09 -11.91
N LEU A 194 -0.03 8.33 -10.73
CA LEU A 194 -0.95 9.46 -10.50
C LEU A 194 -0.26 10.80 -10.84
N GLU A 195 0.98 10.99 -10.39
CA GLU A 195 1.73 12.22 -10.63
C GLU A 195 2.13 12.37 -12.12
N ARG A 196 2.60 11.29 -12.77
CA ARG A 196 3.11 11.37 -14.15
C ARG A 196 2.04 11.24 -15.24
N GLU A 197 1.07 10.35 -15.06
CA GLU A 197 0.05 10.08 -16.09
C GLU A 197 -1.14 11.03 -15.98
N PHE A 198 -1.45 11.51 -14.78
CA PHE A 198 -2.65 12.32 -14.51
C PHE A 198 -2.34 13.72 -13.97
N ASP A 199 -1.06 14.10 -13.79
CA ASP A 199 -0.63 15.40 -13.22
C ASP A 199 -1.23 15.67 -11.83
N MET A 200 -1.53 14.60 -11.08
CA MET A 200 -2.15 14.67 -9.76
C MET A 200 -1.11 14.53 -8.66
N THR A 201 -0.90 15.61 -7.91
CA THR A 201 -0.06 15.56 -6.72
C THR A 201 -0.89 15.06 -5.54
N VAL A 202 -0.47 13.94 -4.94
CA VAL A 202 -1.21 13.29 -3.85
C VAL A 202 -0.38 13.17 -2.58
N ILE A 203 -1.06 13.28 -1.44
CA ILE A 203 -0.52 13.05 -0.10
C ILE A 203 -0.92 11.63 0.33
N THR A 204 0.07 10.80 0.65
CA THR A 204 -0.14 9.46 1.19
C THR A 204 -0.04 9.48 2.72
N THR A 205 -0.90 8.73 3.43
CA THR A 205 -0.78 8.53 4.87
C THR A 205 0.13 7.35 5.20
N VAL A 206 0.40 7.14 6.50
CA VAL A 206 1.19 6.00 6.96
C VAL A 206 0.51 4.70 6.51
N PRO A 207 1.20 3.83 5.75
CA PRO A 207 0.63 2.57 5.34
C PRO A 207 0.40 1.67 6.56
N ASN A 208 -0.77 1.04 6.60
CA ASN A 208 -1.20 0.14 7.66
C ASN A 208 -1.54 -1.24 7.08
N VAL A 209 -1.57 -2.25 7.93
CA VAL A 209 -2.01 -3.61 7.60
C VAL A 209 -3.38 -3.87 8.21
N SER A 210 -4.11 -4.85 7.68
CA SER A 210 -5.37 -5.30 8.28
C SER A 210 -5.11 -6.08 9.56
N TYR A 211 -5.83 -5.75 10.62
CA TYR A 211 -5.81 -6.47 11.90
C TYR A 211 -7.18 -7.11 12.16
N TYR A 212 -7.20 -8.20 12.92
CA TYR A 212 -8.46 -8.74 13.44
C TYR A 212 -8.59 -8.47 14.93
N ALA A 213 -9.59 -7.71 15.33
CA ALA A 213 -9.96 -7.55 16.73
C ALA A 213 -11.12 -8.46 17.09
N TYR A 214 -11.03 -9.08 18.26
CA TYR A 214 -12.11 -9.84 18.88
C TYR A 214 -12.64 -9.01 20.04
N THR A 215 -13.92 -8.68 19.97
CA THR A 215 -14.61 -8.05 21.11
C THR A 215 -14.88 -9.09 22.19
N ARG A 216 -15.06 -8.65 23.44
CA ARG A 216 -15.49 -9.52 24.56
C ARG A 216 -16.84 -10.21 24.34
N THR A 217 -17.59 -9.77 23.33
CA THR A 217 -18.83 -10.41 22.88
C THR A 217 -18.61 -11.51 21.84
N GLY A 218 -17.36 -11.80 21.46
CA GLY A 218 -16.98 -12.81 20.47
C GLY A 218 -17.11 -12.35 19.02
N LYS A 219 -17.39 -11.06 18.75
CA LYS A 219 -17.50 -10.55 17.38
C LYS A 219 -16.11 -10.28 16.81
N LYS A 220 -15.83 -10.87 15.65
CA LYS A 220 -14.64 -10.55 14.84
C LYS A 220 -14.87 -9.24 14.09
N LEU A 221 -13.97 -8.28 14.29
CA LEU A 221 -13.94 -7.00 13.60
C LEU A 221 -12.63 -6.93 12.80
N GLU A 222 -12.73 -6.58 11.53
CA GLU A 222 -11.57 -6.28 10.71
C GLU A 222 -11.25 -4.79 10.83
N ILE A 223 -10.02 -4.49 11.22
CA ILE A 223 -9.54 -3.13 11.46
C ILE A 223 -8.58 -2.80 10.33
N HIS A 224 -9.02 -1.92 9.45
CA HIS A 224 -8.19 -1.35 8.39
C HIS A 224 -7.58 -0.02 8.81
N ASN A 225 -8.26 0.73 9.67
CA ASN A 225 -7.83 2.04 10.14
C ASN A 225 -7.56 2.08 11.65
N PRO A 226 -6.57 2.88 12.10
CA PRO A 226 -6.36 3.16 13.51
C PRO A 226 -7.59 3.78 14.20
N SER A 227 -8.45 4.48 13.45
CA SER A 227 -9.70 5.06 13.94
C SER A 227 -10.75 4.00 14.30
N ASP A 228 -10.79 2.89 13.58
CA ASP A 228 -11.72 1.78 13.82
C ASP A 228 -11.29 0.88 14.99
N TYR A 229 -10.11 1.15 15.56
CA TYR A 229 -9.59 0.39 16.69
C TYR A 229 -10.53 0.57 17.90
N PRO A 230 -11.16 -0.51 18.38
CA PRO A 230 -12.18 -0.42 19.42
C PRO A 230 -11.55 -0.05 20.76
N ASP A 231 -12.36 0.55 21.63
CA ASP A 231 -11.92 0.89 22.97
C ASP A 231 -11.38 -0.34 23.72
N PRO A 232 -10.27 -0.21 24.47
CA PRO A 232 -9.69 -1.30 25.26
C PRO A 232 -10.66 -1.96 26.25
N SER A 233 -11.76 -1.29 26.60
CA SER A 233 -12.82 -1.84 27.48
C SER A 233 -13.62 -2.96 26.82
N ILE A 234 -13.80 -2.89 25.50
CA ILE A 234 -14.61 -3.81 24.68
C ILE A 234 -13.72 -4.87 24.00
N LEU A 235 -12.45 -4.54 23.82
CA LEU A 235 -11.45 -5.40 23.19
C LEU A 235 -11.02 -6.56 24.10
N GLU A 236 -10.96 -7.77 23.55
CA GLU A 236 -10.42 -8.96 24.22
C GLU A 236 -9.03 -9.31 23.72
N SER A 237 -8.90 -9.49 22.41
CA SER A 237 -7.64 -9.82 21.74
C SER A 237 -7.55 -9.15 20.37
N VAL A 238 -6.34 -8.91 19.92
CA VAL A 238 -6.05 -8.46 18.56
C VAL A 238 -5.07 -9.42 17.94
N GLU A 239 -5.32 -9.79 16.70
CA GLU A 239 -4.42 -10.58 15.88
C GLU A 239 -3.81 -9.71 14.79
N GLU A 240 -2.50 -9.84 14.61
CA GLU A 240 -1.75 -9.20 13.53
C GLU A 240 -1.32 -10.25 12.49
N PRO A 241 -1.24 -9.87 11.21
CA PRO A 241 -0.78 -10.77 10.16
C PRO A 241 0.72 -11.02 10.30
N TYR A 242 1.10 -12.29 10.35
CA TYR A 242 2.50 -12.70 10.27
C TYR A 242 2.85 -13.14 8.86
N ILE A 243 4.12 -12.97 8.51
CA ILE A 243 4.68 -13.44 7.25
C ILE A 243 5.94 -14.25 7.50
N ARG A 244 6.20 -15.16 6.57
CA ARG A 244 7.49 -15.82 6.43
C ARG A 244 8.34 -15.02 5.45
N ALA A 245 9.32 -14.31 5.99
CA ALA A 245 10.29 -13.52 5.26
C ALA A 245 11.51 -14.38 4.89
N GLN A 246 11.92 -14.34 3.64
CA GLN A 246 13.15 -14.93 3.12
C GLN A 246 14.12 -13.82 2.74
N VAL A 247 15.27 -13.79 3.40
CA VAL A 247 16.34 -12.82 3.12
C VAL A 247 17.55 -13.56 2.58
N ILE A 248 17.94 -13.27 1.34
CA ILE A 248 19.19 -13.78 0.77
C ILE A 248 20.20 -12.64 0.80
N THR A 249 21.32 -12.85 1.47
CA THR A 249 22.38 -11.84 1.59
C THR A 249 23.76 -12.47 1.52
N LYS A 250 24.81 -11.66 1.51
CA LYS A 250 26.18 -12.14 1.65
C LYS A 250 26.51 -12.47 3.09
N SER A 251 27.42 -13.42 3.30
CA SER A 251 27.88 -13.85 4.63
C SER A 251 28.36 -12.69 5.51
N ASP A 252 28.97 -11.66 4.92
CA ASP A 252 29.48 -10.47 5.63
C ASP A 252 28.37 -9.62 6.30
N PHE A 253 27.15 -9.67 5.77
CA PHE A 253 26.04 -8.83 6.23
C PHE A 253 25.03 -9.57 7.12
N ILE A 254 25.30 -10.82 7.51
CA ILE A 254 24.40 -11.62 8.36
C ILE A 254 24.10 -10.89 9.67
N GLY A 255 25.13 -10.42 10.38
CA GLY A 255 24.97 -9.78 11.69
C GLY A 255 24.02 -8.56 11.66
N PRO A 256 24.29 -7.56 10.79
CA PRO A 256 23.40 -6.41 10.63
C PRO A 256 21.96 -6.78 10.24
N VAL A 257 21.79 -7.70 9.28
CA VAL A 257 20.48 -8.14 8.81
C VAL A 257 19.70 -8.86 9.92
N MET A 258 20.36 -9.74 10.65
CA MET A 258 19.75 -10.47 11.76
C MET A 258 19.31 -9.51 12.88
N ASN A 259 20.15 -8.52 13.21
CA ASN A 259 19.80 -7.51 14.21
C ASN A 259 18.60 -6.65 13.78
N LEU A 260 18.51 -6.29 12.49
CA LEU A 260 17.35 -5.58 11.95
C LEU A 260 16.07 -6.42 12.11
N CYS A 261 16.10 -7.70 11.72
CA CYS A 261 14.97 -8.61 11.84
C CYS A 261 14.53 -8.78 13.30
N ILE A 262 15.47 -8.99 14.23
CA ILE A 262 15.18 -9.16 15.66
C ILE A 262 14.58 -7.88 16.26
N THR A 263 15.12 -6.70 15.90
CA THR A 263 14.58 -5.40 16.35
C THR A 263 13.12 -5.22 15.91
N LYS A 264 12.77 -5.78 14.76
CA LYS A 264 11.41 -5.78 14.18
C LYS A 264 10.55 -6.97 14.62
N ARG A 265 10.90 -7.62 15.75
CA ARG A 265 10.16 -8.77 16.33
C ARG A 265 10.16 -10.01 15.45
N GLY A 266 11.19 -10.18 14.63
CA GLY A 266 11.38 -11.37 13.80
C GLY A 266 12.02 -12.52 14.56
N GLU A 267 11.46 -13.71 14.38
CA GLU A 267 11.97 -14.98 14.90
C GLU A 267 12.70 -15.73 13.79
N LEU A 268 13.95 -16.13 14.04
CA LEU A 268 14.73 -16.91 13.07
C LEU A 268 14.24 -18.36 13.07
N ILE A 269 13.73 -18.81 11.92
CA ILE A 269 13.28 -20.19 11.74
C ILE A 269 14.39 -21.05 11.15
N ASN A 270 15.05 -20.55 10.11
CA ASN A 270 16.05 -21.33 9.39
C ASN A 270 17.17 -20.43 8.84
N GLN A 271 18.36 -21.02 8.74
CA GLN A 271 19.53 -20.41 8.13
C GLN A 271 20.22 -21.45 7.25
N VAL A 272 20.29 -21.18 5.95
CA VAL A 272 20.87 -22.09 4.95
C VAL A 272 21.97 -21.36 4.18
N TYR A 273 23.14 -21.98 4.10
CA TYR A 273 24.21 -21.49 3.23
C TYR A 273 24.00 -22.04 1.82
N LEU A 274 23.64 -21.18 0.88
CA LEU A 274 23.47 -21.54 -0.54
C LEU A 274 24.84 -21.75 -1.21
N THR A 275 25.81 -20.91 -0.83
CA THR A 275 27.22 -21.00 -1.23
C THR A 275 28.10 -20.54 -0.07
N THR A 276 29.43 -20.56 -0.22
CA THR A 276 30.36 -20.02 0.80
C THR A 276 30.07 -18.56 1.16
N ASP A 277 29.58 -17.79 0.18
CA ASP A 277 29.46 -16.33 0.28
C ASP A 277 28.00 -15.87 0.38
N ARG A 278 27.03 -16.78 0.23
CA ARG A 278 25.59 -16.46 0.26
C ARG A 278 24.84 -17.30 1.27
N VAL A 279 24.01 -16.61 2.03
CA VAL A 279 23.16 -17.16 3.06
C VAL A 279 21.72 -16.78 2.80
N GLU A 280 20.83 -17.74 3.00
CA GLU A 280 19.40 -17.56 3.05
C GLU A 280 18.97 -17.64 4.52
N LEU A 281 18.28 -16.60 4.98
CA LEU A 281 17.71 -16.50 6.32
C LEU A 281 16.20 -16.49 6.20
N THR A 282 15.54 -17.42 6.88
CA THR A 282 14.08 -17.48 6.98
C THR A 282 13.65 -16.96 8.33
N PHE A 283 12.86 -15.89 8.34
CA PHE A 283 12.28 -15.29 9.54
C PHE A 283 10.76 -15.37 9.51
N GLU A 284 10.14 -15.47 10.67
CA GLU A 284 8.73 -15.16 10.85
C GLU A 284 8.60 -13.82 11.57
N MET A 285 7.89 -12.88 10.96
CA MET A 285 7.75 -11.53 11.51
C MET A 285 6.38 -10.91 11.17
N PRO A 286 5.92 -9.94 11.98
CA PRO A 286 4.68 -9.21 11.72
C PRO A 286 4.79 -8.33 10.48
N LEU A 287 3.78 -8.37 9.60
CA LEU A 287 3.75 -7.55 8.39
C LEU A 287 3.79 -6.05 8.71
N GLY A 288 3.11 -5.62 9.79
CA GLY A 288 3.05 -4.21 10.18
C GLY A 288 4.41 -3.58 10.50
N GLU A 289 5.40 -4.37 10.93
CA GLU A 289 6.75 -3.89 11.23
C GLU A 289 7.62 -3.74 9.96
N ILE A 290 7.26 -4.45 8.89
CA ILE A 290 7.98 -4.47 7.61
C ILE A 290 7.51 -3.35 6.69
N VAL A 291 6.19 -3.10 6.68
CA VAL A 291 5.57 -2.03 5.88
C VAL A 291 6.25 -0.69 6.14
N PHE A 292 6.72 -0.47 7.37
CA PHE A 292 7.45 0.74 7.73
C PHE A 292 8.98 0.56 7.69
N ASP A 293 9.61 1.11 6.64
CA ASP A 293 11.05 1.42 6.57
C ASP A 293 11.98 0.19 6.70
N PHE A 294 11.47 -1.02 6.50
CA PHE A 294 12.29 -2.23 6.55
C PHE A 294 13.12 -2.41 5.29
N TYR A 295 12.53 -2.17 4.11
CA TYR A 295 13.18 -2.40 2.83
C TYR A 295 14.38 -1.46 2.62
N ASP A 296 14.20 -0.17 2.91
CA ASP A 296 15.26 0.84 2.78
C ASP A 296 16.41 0.56 3.75
N LYS A 297 16.10 0.22 5.00
CA LYS A 297 17.10 -0.21 5.99
C LYS A 297 17.84 -1.46 5.53
N LEU A 298 17.13 -2.47 5.05
CA LEU A 298 17.74 -3.71 4.57
C LEU A 298 18.69 -3.44 3.40
N LYS A 299 18.30 -2.59 2.45
CA LYS A 299 19.15 -2.20 1.32
C LYS A 299 20.35 -1.37 1.77
N SER A 300 20.18 -0.44 2.70
CA SER A 300 21.25 0.40 3.23
C SER A 300 22.31 -0.43 3.96
N ILE A 301 21.90 -1.29 4.92
CA ILE A 301 22.85 -2.12 5.69
C ILE A 301 23.57 -3.17 4.84
N SER A 302 22.91 -3.66 3.79
CA SER A 302 23.48 -4.66 2.89
C SER A 302 24.18 -4.07 1.66
N ARG A 303 24.23 -2.73 1.53
CA ARG A 303 24.73 -2.04 0.32
C ARG A 303 24.04 -2.52 -0.96
N GLY A 304 22.77 -2.90 -0.86
CA GLY A 304 21.94 -3.43 -1.95
C GLY A 304 22.08 -4.93 -2.22
N TYR A 305 22.97 -5.66 -1.54
CA TYR A 305 23.18 -7.09 -1.77
C TYR A 305 22.09 -7.99 -1.21
N ALA A 306 21.29 -7.53 -0.24
CA ALA A 306 20.20 -8.32 0.30
C ALA A 306 18.98 -8.28 -0.64
N SER A 307 18.41 -9.45 -0.93
CA SER A 307 17.06 -9.58 -1.48
C SER A 307 16.10 -10.03 -0.39
N PHE A 308 14.86 -9.59 -0.50
CA PHE A 308 13.79 -9.88 0.44
C PHE A 308 12.59 -10.39 -0.35
N ASP A 309 12.05 -11.52 0.07
CA ASP A 309 10.81 -12.10 -0.40
C ASP A 309 9.96 -12.48 0.82
N TYR A 310 8.63 -12.50 0.69
CA TYR A 310 7.78 -12.91 1.80
C TYR A 310 6.51 -13.62 1.35
N SER A 311 6.03 -14.52 2.21
CA SER A 311 4.74 -15.18 2.05
C SER A 311 3.88 -14.98 3.31
N PRO A 312 2.58 -14.65 3.17
CA PRO A 312 1.68 -14.56 4.31
C PRO A 312 1.53 -15.94 4.96
N ILE A 313 1.48 -15.98 6.29
CA ILE A 313 1.26 -17.21 7.05
C ILE A 313 -0.08 -17.13 7.79
N GLU A 314 -0.04 -17.12 9.11
CA GLU A 314 -1.20 -17.05 9.99
C GLU A 314 -1.32 -15.68 10.67
N TYR A 315 -2.48 -15.44 11.26
CA TYR A 315 -2.71 -14.34 12.17
C TYR A 315 -2.31 -14.77 13.58
N ARG A 316 -1.54 -13.96 14.30
CA ARG A 316 -1.12 -14.26 15.68
C ARG A 316 -1.58 -13.18 16.64
N ALA A 317 -1.98 -13.60 17.82
CA ALA A 317 -2.39 -12.69 18.89
C ALA A 317 -1.21 -11.79 19.33
N SER A 318 -1.47 -10.49 19.45
CA SER A 318 -0.46 -9.49 19.75
C SER A 318 -1.00 -8.35 20.62
N VAL A 319 -0.11 -7.65 21.32
CA VAL A 319 -0.47 -6.54 22.21
C VAL A 319 -0.22 -5.22 21.49
N LEU A 320 -1.20 -4.82 20.70
CA LEU A 320 -1.20 -3.55 19.99
C LEU A 320 -1.75 -2.41 20.85
N ALA A 321 -1.29 -1.20 20.56
CA ALA A 321 -1.78 0.03 21.13
C ALA A 321 -1.96 1.06 20.01
N LYS A 322 -3.08 1.78 20.03
CA LYS A 322 -3.30 2.95 19.19
C LYS A 322 -2.46 4.11 19.69
N LEU A 323 -1.51 4.55 18.87
CA LEU A 323 -0.69 5.73 19.10
C LEU A 323 -1.33 6.92 18.39
N ASP A 324 -1.86 7.85 19.17
CA ASP A 324 -2.45 9.08 18.66
C ASP A 324 -1.48 10.25 18.80
N ILE A 325 -1.40 11.08 17.76
CA ILE A 325 -0.66 12.34 17.79
C ILE A 325 -1.66 13.48 18.01
N LEU A 326 -1.44 14.26 19.07
CA LEU A 326 -2.26 15.40 19.43
C LEU A 326 -1.48 16.70 19.22
N LEU A 327 -2.13 17.65 18.55
CA LEU A 327 -1.66 19.02 18.43
C LEU A 327 -2.55 19.93 19.27
N ASN A 328 -1.97 20.60 20.26
CA ASN A 328 -2.70 21.41 21.24
C ASN A 328 -3.85 20.71 21.98
N GLY A 329 -3.87 19.36 21.96
CA GLY A 329 -4.91 18.54 22.58
C GLY A 329 -5.95 18.01 21.59
N GLU A 330 -5.89 18.40 20.32
CA GLU A 330 -6.72 17.84 19.26
C GLU A 330 -5.99 16.69 18.57
N PRO A 331 -6.57 15.49 18.49
CA PRO A 331 -5.97 14.35 17.78
C PRO A 331 -5.96 14.59 16.27
N VAL A 332 -4.89 14.16 15.62
CA VAL A 332 -4.71 14.23 14.16
C VAL A 332 -4.74 12.81 13.60
N ASP A 333 -5.89 12.39 13.11
CA ASP A 333 -6.14 11.00 12.69
C ASP A 333 -5.18 10.51 11.60
N ALA A 334 -4.79 11.40 10.67
CA ALA A 334 -3.86 11.09 9.58
C ALA A 334 -2.44 10.67 10.06
N LEU A 335 -2.08 10.99 11.30
CA LEU A 335 -0.80 10.65 11.92
C LEU A 335 -0.92 9.54 12.98
N SER A 336 -2.13 9.07 13.26
CA SER A 336 -2.35 7.97 14.20
C SER A 336 -1.89 6.65 13.58
N ALA A 337 -1.32 5.78 14.39
CA ALA A 337 -0.80 4.48 13.94
C ALA A 337 -1.08 3.38 14.98
N LEU A 338 -1.29 2.16 14.50
CA LEU A 338 -1.36 0.97 15.34
C LEU A 338 0.04 0.38 15.49
N VAL A 339 0.51 0.31 16.73
CA VAL A 339 1.88 -0.13 17.02
C VAL A 339 1.93 -1.08 18.19
N HIS A 340 2.95 -1.93 18.22
CA HIS A 340 3.17 -2.80 19.36
C HIS A 340 3.52 -1.98 20.61
N LYS A 341 2.96 -2.37 21.76
CA LYS A 341 3.08 -1.62 23.03
C LYS A 341 4.54 -1.30 23.41
N THR A 342 5.47 -2.23 23.18
CA THR A 342 6.90 -2.06 23.49
C THR A 342 7.56 -0.94 22.68
N ASN A 343 7.17 -0.76 21.41
CA ASN A 343 7.79 0.22 20.51
C ASN A 343 7.08 1.58 20.53
N SER A 344 5.87 1.64 21.08
CA SER A 344 5.03 2.85 21.12
C SER A 344 5.73 4.10 21.69
N TYR A 345 6.53 3.95 22.75
CA TYR A 345 7.27 5.07 23.36
C TYR A 345 8.32 5.65 22.41
N ASN A 346 9.12 4.78 21.79
CA ASN A 346 10.22 5.20 20.92
C ASN A 346 9.68 5.85 19.66
N LEU A 347 8.67 5.26 19.03
CA LEU A 347 8.03 5.83 17.85
C LEU A 347 7.35 7.16 18.17
N GLY A 348 6.55 7.22 19.24
CA GLY A 348 5.89 8.47 19.65
C GLY A 348 6.87 9.59 19.97
N LYS A 349 8.03 9.28 20.57
CA LYS A 349 9.11 10.26 20.79
C LYS A 349 9.71 10.75 19.47
N LYS A 350 10.03 9.85 18.54
CA LYS A 350 10.60 10.22 17.23
C LYS A 350 9.63 11.08 16.41
N LEU A 351 8.35 10.68 16.35
CA LEU A 351 7.30 11.43 15.66
C LEU A 351 7.16 12.86 16.22
N CYS A 352 7.09 13.01 17.54
CA CYS A 352 7.01 14.33 18.16
C CYS A 352 8.26 15.19 17.91
N ALA A 353 9.45 14.59 17.87
CA ALA A 353 10.70 15.30 17.60
C ALA A 353 10.75 15.81 16.15
N LYS A 354 10.40 14.98 15.16
CA LYS A 354 10.34 15.37 13.74
C LYS A 354 9.28 16.44 13.50
N LEU A 355 8.07 16.27 14.05
CA LEU A 355 7.01 17.27 13.93
C LEU A 355 7.41 18.64 14.50
N LYS A 356 8.24 18.68 15.55
CA LYS A 356 8.74 19.94 16.11
C LYS A 356 9.67 20.69 15.16
N GLU A 357 10.43 19.98 14.34
CA GLU A 357 11.34 20.56 13.35
C GLU A 357 10.57 21.09 12.13
N LEU A 358 9.52 20.37 11.74
CA LEU A 358 8.73 20.65 10.53
C LEU A 358 7.65 21.72 10.76
N ILE A 359 7.06 21.78 11.97
CA ILE A 359 5.99 22.74 12.26
C ILE A 359 6.59 24.14 12.47
N PRO A 360 6.19 25.15 11.66
CA PRO A 360 6.71 26.50 11.78
C PRO A 360 6.30 27.13 13.11
N ARG A 361 7.19 27.97 13.64
CA ARG A 361 6.94 28.66 14.91
C ARG A 361 5.82 29.67 14.74
N GLN A 362 4.78 29.58 15.57
CA GLN A 362 3.67 30.53 15.59
C GLN A 362 3.79 31.55 16.74
N GLN A 363 2.82 32.47 16.87
CA GLN A 363 2.81 33.49 17.94
C GLN A 363 2.53 32.91 19.34
N PHE A 364 2.03 31.68 19.42
CA PHE A 364 1.79 30.92 20.65
C PHE A 364 2.61 29.63 20.67
N ASP A 365 2.71 29.01 21.85
CA ASP A 365 3.44 27.75 22.02
C ASP A 365 2.54 26.62 21.51
N ILE A 366 3.06 25.80 20.58
CA ILE A 366 2.36 24.63 20.05
C ILE A 366 2.83 23.41 20.83
N ALA A 367 1.90 22.71 21.47
CA ALA A 367 2.18 21.45 22.15
C ALA A 367 1.95 20.29 21.19
N ILE A 368 3.00 19.51 20.91
CA ILE A 368 2.94 18.28 20.13
C ILE A 368 3.03 17.13 21.13
N GLN A 369 2.05 16.24 21.13
CA GLN A 369 1.94 15.18 22.12
C GLN A 369 1.68 13.85 21.42
N SER A 370 2.27 12.77 21.92
CA SER A 370 1.82 11.43 21.57
C SER A 370 1.09 10.81 22.76
N ALA A 371 -0.01 10.12 22.51
CA ALA A 371 -0.79 9.45 23.53
C ALA A 371 -1.15 8.02 23.12
N ILE A 372 -1.31 7.15 24.12
CA ILE A 372 -2.08 5.91 23.99
C ILE A 372 -3.34 6.09 24.83
N GLY A 373 -4.48 6.19 24.14
CA GLY A 373 -5.76 6.55 24.77
C GLY A 373 -5.63 7.87 25.55
N ALA A 374 -5.95 7.86 26.84
CA ALA A 374 -5.86 9.06 27.68
C ALA A 374 -4.44 9.38 28.19
N LYS A 375 -3.47 8.45 28.05
CA LYS A 375 -2.14 8.61 28.65
C LYS A 375 -1.17 9.23 27.64
N ILE A 376 -0.61 10.38 27.99
CA ILE A 376 0.43 11.07 27.21
C ILE A 376 1.78 10.42 27.47
N ILE A 377 2.48 10.08 26.39
CA ILE A 377 3.72 9.29 26.41
C ILE A 377 4.93 10.16 26.14
N SER A 378 4.88 10.95 25.07
CA SER A 378 5.88 11.94 24.72
C SER A 378 5.23 13.30 24.51
N ARG A 379 6.01 14.36 24.78
CA ARG A 379 5.58 15.73 24.55
C ARG A 379 6.76 16.56 24.09
N GLU A 380 6.59 17.23 22.96
CA GLU A 380 7.47 18.27 22.48
C GLU A 380 6.71 19.61 22.42
N THR A 381 7.45 20.72 22.37
CA THR A 381 6.83 22.04 22.29
C THR A 381 7.61 22.94 21.35
N VAL A 382 6.92 23.41 20.31
CA VAL A 382 7.43 24.43 19.40
C VAL A 382 7.26 25.77 20.11
N LYS A 383 8.38 26.44 20.39
CA LYS A 383 8.39 27.70 21.14
C LYS A 383 7.80 28.82 20.30
N ALA A 384 6.91 29.60 20.91
CA ALA A 384 6.33 30.77 20.28
C ALA A 384 7.38 31.78 19.83
N LEU A 385 7.13 32.44 18.70
CA LEU A 385 7.81 33.67 18.31
C LEU A 385 7.61 34.74 19.39
N ARG A 386 8.69 35.39 19.82
CA ARG A 386 8.63 36.45 20.84
C ARG A 386 9.15 37.73 20.23
N LYS A 387 8.28 38.73 20.13
CA LYS A 387 8.69 40.11 19.96
C LYS A 387 9.26 40.63 21.29
N ASP A 388 10.43 41.24 21.26
CA ASP A 388 10.95 41.95 22.42
C ASP A 388 10.16 43.24 22.64
N VAL A 389 9.15 43.15 23.50
CA VAL A 389 8.29 44.28 23.87
C VAL A 389 9.00 45.27 24.79
N THR A 390 10.15 44.91 25.36
CA THR A 390 10.93 45.74 26.29
C THR A 390 12.06 46.51 25.64
N ALA A 391 12.37 46.27 24.36
CA ALA A 391 13.47 46.91 23.63
C ALA A 391 13.46 48.46 23.67
N LYS A 392 12.27 49.10 23.72
CA LYS A 392 12.13 50.56 23.79
C LYS A 392 12.02 51.12 25.22
N CYS A 393 12.19 50.28 26.25
CA CYS A 393 12.11 50.69 27.65
C CYS A 393 13.51 51.00 28.21
N TYR A 394 13.96 52.24 28.03
CA TYR A 394 15.29 52.72 28.45
C TYR A 394 15.41 53.12 29.93
N GLY A 395 14.40 52.80 30.77
CA GLY A 395 14.34 53.20 32.19
C GLY A 395 14.25 52.03 33.17
N GLY A 396 14.57 52.29 34.44
CA GLY A 396 14.49 51.33 35.56
C GLY A 396 13.07 51.03 36.08
N ASP A 397 12.04 51.66 35.51
CA ASP A 397 10.65 51.43 35.93
C ASP A 397 10.17 50.03 35.53
N ILE A 398 10.15 49.13 36.52
CA ILE A 398 9.69 47.74 36.42
C ILE A 398 8.19 47.68 36.04
N SER A 399 7.40 48.68 36.44
CA SER A 399 5.95 48.71 36.25
C SER A 399 5.59 48.78 34.76
N ARG A 400 6.30 49.62 33.99
CA ARG A 400 6.11 49.75 32.54
C ARG A 400 6.48 48.46 31.79
N LYS A 401 7.58 47.80 32.18
CA LYS A 401 8.00 46.50 31.63
C LYS A 401 6.95 45.41 31.93
N ARG A 402 6.46 45.32 33.17
CA ARG A 402 5.41 44.37 33.58
C ARG A 402 4.12 44.55 32.78
N LYS A 403 3.65 45.79 32.60
CA LYS A 403 2.41 46.07 31.84
C LYS A 403 2.48 45.58 30.39
N LEU A 404 3.64 45.75 29.73
CA LEU A 404 3.85 45.27 28.36
C LEU A 404 3.92 43.74 28.28
N LEU A 405 4.61 43.10 29.22
CA LEU A 405 4.69 41.64 29.32
C LEU A 405 3.32 41.01 29.60
N GLU A 406 2.51 41.60 30.48
CA GLU A 406 1.15 41.13 30.74
C GLU A 406 0.24 41.25 29.52
N LYS A 407 0.34 42.37 28.78
CA LYS A 407 -0.41 42.56 27.53
C LYS A 407 -0.03 41.51 26.50
N GLN A 408 1.27 41.21 26.35
CA GLN A 408 1.77 40.16 25.46
C GLN A 408 1.27 38.77 25.90
N LYS A 409 1.32 38.46 27.20
CA LYS A 409 0.85 37.18 27.76
C LYS A 409 -0.64 36.96 27.52
N LYS A 410 -1.48 37.98 27.75
CA LYS A 410 -2.92 37.94 27.47
C LYS A 410 -3.21 37.75 25.98
N GLY A 411 -2.50 38.48 25.11
CA GLY A 411 -2.61 38.33 23.66
C GLY A 411 -2.29 36.90 23.20
N LYS A 412 -1.19 36.32 23.68
CA LYS A 412 -0.81 34.93 23.37
C LYS A 412 -1.80 33.90 23.91
N LYS A 413 -2.36 34.11 25.10
CA LYS A 413 -3.39 33.23 25.66
C LYS A 413 -4.64 33.21 24.78
N ARG A 414 -5.07 34.38 24.29
CA ARG A 414 -6.21 34.49 23.36
C ARG A 414 -5.90 33.84 22.01
N MET A 415 -4.71 34.07 21.46
CA MET A 415 -4.29 33.44 20.20
C MET A 415 -4.23 31.91 20.31
N ARG A 416 -3.80 31.36 21.45
CA ARG A 416 -3.77 29.91 21.66
C ARG A 416 -5.15 29.26 21.70
N GLN A 417 -6.19 29.96 22.17
CA GLN A 417 -7.56 29.41 22.26
C GLN A 417 -8.29 29.39 20.93
N VAL A 418 -7.88 30.23 19.98
CA VAL A 418 -8.56 30.42 18.68
C VAL A 418 -7.69 29.93 17.52
N GLY A 419 -6.40 29.73 17.75
CA GLY A 419 -5.44 29.36 16.72
C GLY A 419 -5.47 27.87 16.43
N ASN A 420 -6.02 27.51 15.27
CA ASN A 420 -5.80 26.20 14.67
C ASN A 420 -4.36 26.13 14.14
N VAL A 421 -3.71 24.99 14.35
CA VAL A 421 -2.36 24.75 13.85
C VAL A 421 -2.49 24.00 12.54
N GLU A 422 -2.27 24.70 11.44
CA GLU A 422 -2.11 24.07 10.14
C GLU A 422 -0.76 23.35 10.09
N ILE A 423 -0.80 22.08 9.69
CA ILE A 423 0.39 21.25 9.50
C ILE A 423 0.83 21.45 8.05
N PRO A 424 2.08 21.88 7.78
CA PRO A 424 2.60 21.95 6.43
C PRO A 424 2.53 20.59 5.75
N GLN A 425 2.20 20.54 4.46
CA GLN A 425 2.12 19.30 3.68
C GLN A 425 3.46 18.55 3.66
N GLU A 426 4.58 19.27 3.56
CA GLU A 426 5.95 18.73 3.67
C GLU A 426 6.16 17.95 4.97
N ALA A 427 5.44 18.32 6.04
CA ALA A 427 5.57 17.66 7.33
C ALA A 427 5.00 16.24 7.30
N PHE A 428 3.92 15.98 6.55
CA PHE A 428 3.35 14.64 6.41
C PHE A 428 4.29 13.70 5.64
N LEU A 429 4.83 14.17 4.51
CA LEU A 429 5.79 13.42 3.69
C LEU A 429 7.08 13.11 4.47
N SER A 430 7.56 14.07 5.25
CA SER A 430 8.80 13.93 6.03
C SER A 430 8.64 13.05 7.26
N VAL A 431 7.43 12.98 7.84
CA VAL A 431 7.13 12.08 8.96
C VAL A 431 7.10 10.61 8.50
N LEU A 432 6.76 10.34 7.24
CA LEU A 432 6.85 9.00 6.65
C LEU A 432 8.30 8.55 6.43
N LYS A 433 9.19 9.50 6.12
CA LYS A 433 10.63 9.28 5.99
C LYS A 433 11.30 9.43 7.35
N LEU A 434 10.99 8.51 8.28
CA LEU A 434 11.58 8.45 9.62
C LEU A 434 13.04 7.97 9.57
N ASP A 435 13.93 8.67 8.88
CA ASP A 435 15.37 8.65 9.15
C ASP A 435 16.03 9.95 8.66
N ASP A 436 16.24 10.83 9.65
CA ASP A 436 17.49 11.58 9.90
C ASP A 436 17.62 11.75 11.42
#